data_AF-A0A7C5PGM6-F1
#
_entry.id   AF-A0A7C5PGM6-F1
#
_cell.length_a   1.000
_cell.length_b   1.000
_cell.length_c   1.000
_cell.angle_alpha   90.00
_cell.angle_beta   90.00
_cell.angle_gamma   90.00
#
_symmetry.space_group_name_H-M   'P 1'
#
loop_
_entity.id
_entity.type
_entity.pdbx_description
1 polymer ?
#
loop_
_entity_poly.entity_id
_entity_poly.type
_entity_poly.pdbx_seq_one_letter_code
_entity_poly.pdbx_strand_id
1 'polypeptide(L)'
;MASMIARFLSPLRLGVTLPLALLLAANAPAGPQKDPLGKAFQKWIRVFQTGRLNPDEWGFYPKRSLLPSALMRGFRSARMTRMEEARELFRLLARRGKIEDGNRLIRVIQVSLKLGGKARARGRRFGRAASDSLKGLGSNPGVQAAVADRVSAGLSFRADKKAPGGKVWTHKEPRLAAALLPVLGSYRNPVHRKLLERCLRVNNLDLRVGAAEGLAAMGSGKSIALVASILGDLKDPADLRRVGRAILEMIQGKRPPAEEKDLRRALTLVIDRLDSLKDWRSRISLVPILGAIRSQASVPFLIGLLKQSKKASPKEFSGTLKNRIHAILMDLTGFFAPVDQVDRWVAWWEANKEKFHLAPVRDLDKAKGWTSGKGFFGIPITGTRVVFVLDISGSMAFPLPGGTVARGRDGRGSGGGESRMDRAKSELRGAVKSLPVDSKFNVIFFSGGTKKWRKRLVQATQKNKKALFAYLEKIHPNGGTALYDGMKEALHVKELRRRGDRYSSSVDEIFLLSDGMPSVGEILDPQAILDRIRDWNLGANVRINTIFVGDTRMARRFMPQGGGGMGPDRFMGRMAKENDGVFKKVGR
;
A
#
# COMPACT_ATOMS: atom_id res chain seq x y z
N MET A 1 61.12 61.30 49.39
CA MET A 1 62.51 60.84 49.49
C MET A 1 62.92 60.27 48.13
N ALA A 2 63.81 61.01 47.44
CA ALA A 2 64.67 60.65 46.29
C ALA A 2 64.08 60.06 44.97
N SER A 3 64.17 60.88 43.90
CA SER A 3 64.81 60.58 42.57
C SER A 3 64.12 59.58 41.61
N MET A 4 64.04 59.72 40.27
CA MET A 4 64.20 60.71 39.18
C MET A 4 64.01 59.90 37.86
N ILE A 5 63.52 60.53 36.77
CA ILE A 5 63.89 60.37 35.32
C ILE A 5 63.76 58.96 34.69
N ALA A 6 62.80 58.68 33.80
CA ALA A 6 62.69 58.98 32.35
C ALA A 6 63.51 58.09 31.35
N ARG A 7 62.81 57.73 30.25
CA ARG A 7 63.24 57.40 28.86
C ARG A 7 63.47 55.93 28.40
N PHE A 8 62.60 55.55 27.45
CA PHE A 8 62.82 54.92 26.12
C PHE A 8 63.68 53.64 25.95
N LEU A 9 63.07 52.59 25.38
CA LEU A 9 63.44 51.88 24.12
C LEU A 9 62.92 50.41 24.11
N SER A 10 62.20 50.00 23.05
CA SER A 10 61.97 48.59 22.67
C SER A 10 63.24 48.02 22.01
N PRO A 11 63.52 46.68 22.02
CA PRO A 11 62.84 45.72 21.14
C PRO A 11 62.71 44.26 21.67
N LEU A 12 62.05 43.42 20.87
CA LEU A 12 61.83 41.97 20.99
C LEU A 12 62.97 41.12 21.63
N ARG A 13 62.61 40.11 22.43
CA ARG A 13 62.96 38.68 22.20
C ARG A 13 62.25 37.71 23.17
N LEU A 14 62.05 36.49 22.67
CA LEU A 14 61.35 35.35 23.26
C LEU A 14 61.94 34.86 24.59
N GLY A 15 61.07 34.34 25.48
CA GLY A 15 61.48 33.59 26.66
C GLY A 15 60.27 32.95 27.37
N VAL A 16 60.18 31.62 27.24
CA VAL A 16 59.13 30.74 27.76
C VAL A 16 59.10 30.71 29.29
N THR A 17 57.93 30.87 29.91
CA THR A 17 57.54 30.14 31.14
C THR A 17 56.01 30.07 31.23
N LEU A 18 55.44 28.88 30.95
CA LEU A 18 54.09 28.50 31.39
C LEU A 18 54.11 28.26 32.90
N PRO A 19 53.10 28.67 33.69
CA PRO A 19 52.79 27.97 34.92
C PRO A 19 51.81 26.83 34.63
N LEU A 20 52.24 25.66 35.12
CA LEU A 20 51.67 24.32 35.13
C LEU A 20 50.29 24.20 35.82
N ALA A 21 49.45 25.24 35.77
CA ALA A 21 48.15 25.30 36.46
C ALA A 21 46.94 25.12 35.52
N LEU A 22 47.14 25.18 34.20
CA LEU A 22 46.07 25.03 33.20
C LEU A 22 45.97 23.64 32.57
N LEU A 23 46.85 22.69 32.95
CA LEU A 23 46.89 21.35 32.36
C LEU A 23 46.19 20.24 33.17
N LEU A 24 45.57 20.56 34.31
CA LEU A 24 44.81 19.58 35.11
C LEU A 24 43.29 19.74 35.04
N ALA A 25 42.78 20.73 34.30
CA ALA A 25 41.34 20.90 34.06
C ALA A 25 40.84 20.27 32.74
N ALA A 26 41.72 19.64 31.95
CA ALA A 26 41.37 19.04 30.65
C ALA A 26 40.97 17.55 30.71
N ASN A 27 41.06 16.91 31.89
CA ASN A 27 40.76 15.48 32.07
C ASN A 27 39.78 15.18 33.22
N ALA A 28 38.84 16.08 33.49
CA ALA A 28 37.65 15.69 34.25
C ALA A 28 36.75 14.83 33.33
N PRO A 29 36.34 13.61 33.73
CA PRO A 29 35.38 12.85 32.95
C PRO A 29 34.12 13.69 32.80
N ALA A 30 33.72 13.97 31.54
CA ALA A 30 32.45 14.60 31.27
C ALA A 30 31.36 13.80 32.00
N GLY A 31 30.75 14.41 33.03
CA GLY A 31 29.64 13.80 33.75
C GLY A 31 28.56 13.30 32.76
N PRO A 32 27.78 12.26 33.09
CA PRO A 32 26.97 11.53 32.13
C PRO A 32 26.15 12.47 31.26
N GLN A 33 26.53 12.57 29.99
CA GLN A 33 25.90 13.45 29.01
C GLN A 33 24.41 13.11 28.98
N LYS A 34 23.56 14.03 29.47
CA LYS A 34 22.11 13.79 29.51
C LYS A 34 21.68 13.47 28.06
N ASP A 35 21.02 12.33 27.84
CA ASP A 35 20.37 11.97 26.56
C ASP A 35 18.84 12.25 26.65
N PRO A 36 18.38 13.51 26.51
CA PRO A 36 16.96 13.86 26.55
C PRO A 36 16.11 13.04 25.57
N LEU A 37 16.62 12.77 24.37
CA LEU A 37 15.90 12.05 23.33
C LEU A 37 15.75 10.57 23.71
N GLY A 38 16.81 9.94 24.20
CA GLY A 38 16.77 8.58 24.73
C GLY A 38 15.83 8.46 25.93
N LYS A 39 15.86 9.42 26.87
CA LYS A 39 14.93 9.47 28.02
C LYS A 39 13.47 9.62 27.56
N ALA A 40 13.21 10.51 26.61
CA ALA A 40 11.88 10.69 26.03
C ALA A 40 11.38 9.40 25.36
N PHE A 41 12.24 8.73 24.59
CA PHE A 41 11.92 7.42 24.01
C PHE A 41 11.60 6.37 25.09
N GLN A 42 12.40 6.28 26.15
CA GLN A 42 12.18 5.32 27.23
C GLN A 42 10.85 5.56 27.97
N LYS A 43 10.43 6.81 28.11
CA LYS A 43 9.11 7.16 28.65
C LYS A 43 8.01 6.73 27.67
N TRP A 44 8.17 7.07 26.40
CA TRP A 44 7.18 6.77 25.35
C TRP A 44 6.97 5.25 25.17
N ILE A 45 8.05 4.48 25.05
CA ILE A 45 7.99 3.03 24.80
C ILE A 45 7.35 2.28 25.98
N ARG A 46 7.57 2.73 27.22
CA ARG A 46 6.91 2.17 28.41
C ARG A 46 5.39 2.28 28.33
N VAL A 47 4.89 3.45 27.93
CA VAL A 47 3.44 3.63 27.74
C VAL A 47 2.95 2.79 26.56
N PHE A 48 3.71 2.73 25.46
CA PHE A 48 3.36 1.91 24.30
C PHE A 48 3.20 0.42 24.65
N GLN A 49 4.10 -0.12 25.48
CA GLN A 49 4.08 -1.52 25.93
C GLN A 49 2.80 -1.89 26.68
N THR A 50 2.18 -0.94 27.38
CA THR A 50 0.88 -1.19 28.06
C THR A 50 -0.28 -1.39 27.10
N GLY A 51 -0.09 -1.13 25.80
CA GLY A 51 -1.14 -1.19 24.79
C GLY A 51 -2.18 -0.07 24.89
N ARG A 52 -1.98 0.92 25.79
CA ARG A 52 -2.91 2.02 26.04
C ARG A 52 -2.82 3.15 25.03
N LEU A 53 -1.71 3.27 24.28
CA LEU A 53 -1.58 4.29 23.25
C LEU A 53 -2.56 4.02 22.10
N ASN A 54 -3.43 5.00 21.84
CA ASN A 54 -4.28 5.01 20.67
C ASN A 54 -3.76 6.04 19.66
N PRO A 55 -3.35 5.62 18.44
CA PRO A 55 -2.73 6.52 17.48
C PRO A 55 -3.68 7.59 16.94
N ASP A 56 -5.00 7.33 16.98
CA ASP A 56 -6.06 8.26 16.55
C ASP A 56 -6.65 9.07 17.72
N GLU A 57 -6.12 8.92 18.95
CA GLU A 57 -6.60 9.65 20.12
C GLU A 57 -6.39 11.17 19.94
N TRP A 58 -7.50 11.88 19.83
CA TRP A 58 -7.58 13.34 19.94
C TRP A 58 -7.76 13.76 21.39
N GLY A 59 -7.10 14.84 21.80
CA GLY A 59 -7.36 15.47 23.08
C GLY A 59 -8.51 16.47 22.95
N PHE A 60 -9.75 16.08 23.30
CA PHE A 60 -10.75 17.05 23.77
C PHE A 60 -10.45 17.53 25.19
N TYR A 61 -9.66 16.75 25.93
CA TYR A 61 -8.90 17.18 27.10
C TYR A 61 -7.41 16.91 26.80
N PRO A 62 -6.52 17.91 26.86
CA PRO A 62 -5.11 17.74 26.49
C PRO A 62 -4.40 16.85 27.53
N LYS A 63 -4.29 15.56 27.27
CA LYS A 63 -3.29 14.73 27.96
C LYS A 63 -1.92 15.28 27.56
N ARG A 64 -1.09 15.67 28.54
CA ARG A 64 0.27 16.18 28.31
C ARG A 64 1.03 15.26 27.33
N SER A 65 1.75 15.88 26.40
CA SER A 65 2.67 15.20 25.48
C SER A 65 3.61 14.29 26.26
N LEU A 66 3.93 13.11 25.72
CA LEU A 66 4.98 12.27 26.29
C LEU A 66 6.38 12.81 25.96
N LEU A 67 6.48 13.66 24.94
CA LEU A 67 7.70 14.34 24.55
C LEU A 67 7.88 15.68 25.28
N PRO A 68 9.08 15.97 25.81
CA PRO A 68 9.42 17.29 26.35
C PRO A 68 9.24 18.40 25.32
N SER A 69 8.79 19.59 25.74
CA SER A 69 8.57 20.75 24.85
C SER A 69 9.82 21.13 24.03
N ALA A 70 11.02 20.90 24.58
CA ALA A 70 12.28 21.15 23.89
C ALA A 70 12.47 20.31 22.60
N LEU A 71 11.83 19.14 22.52
CA LEU A 71 11.85 18.26 21.34
C LEU A 71 10.69 18.55 20.37
N MET A 72 9.81 19.50 20.70
CA MET A 72 8.60 19.84 19.95
C MET A 72 8.71 21.19 19.22
N ARG A 73 9.93 21.72 19.03
CA ARG A 73 10.14 23.03 18.39
C ARG A 73 9.58 23.03 16.96
N GLY A 74 8.64 23.93 16.66
CA GLY A 74 8.00 24.07 15.35
C GLY A 74 6.54 23.61 15.29
N PHE A 75 6.02 22.93 16.32
CA PHE A 75 4.60 22.61 16.41
C PHE A 75 3.83 23.79 17.01
N ARG A 76 3.01 24.46 16.20
CA ARG A 76 2.09 25.51 16.64
C ARG A 76 0.88 24.84 17.30
N SER A 77 0.83 24.84 18.63
CA SER A 77 -0.22 24.27 19.51
C SER A 77 -0.06 22.81 19.96
N ALA A 78 -0.48 22.55 21.20
CA ALA A 78 -0.45 21.27 21.92
C ALA A 78 -1.46 20.21 21.40
N ARG A 79 -1.82 20.25 20.12
CA ARG A 79 -2.88 19.41 19.50
C ARG A 79 -2.29 18.41 18.51
N MET A 80 -1.44 17.51 18.99
CA MET A 80 -0.94 16.39 18.19
C MET A 80 -1.61 15.07 18.61
N THR A 81 -1.91 14.26 17.61
CA THR A 81 -2.25 12.85 17.82
C THR A 81 -1.05 12.08 18.36
N ARG A 82 -1.28 10.94 19.03
CA ARG A 82 -0.18 10.06 19.46
C ARG A 82 0.64 9.53 18.28
N MET A 83 0.03 9.42 17.10
CA MET A 83 0.74 9.04 15.88
C MET A 83 1.72 10.11 15.42
N GLU A 84 1.33 11.39 15.44
CA GLU A 84 2.22 12.49 15.08
C GLU A 84 3.36 12.64 16.09
N GLU A 85 3.06 12.49 17.38
CA GLU A 85 4.07 12.47 18.46
C GLU A 85 5.10 11.36 18.21
N ALA A 86 4.64 10.14 17.89
CA ALA A 86 5.52 9.03 17.57
C ALA A 86 6.34 9.27 16.29
N ARG A 87 5.73 9.80 15.22
CA ARG A 87 6.43 10.14 13.98
C ARG A 87 7.53 11.17 14.22
N GLU A 88 7.26 12.19 15.03
CA GLU A 88 8.27 13.19 15.40
C GLU A 88 9.41 12.57 16.21
N LEU A 89 9.09 11.75 17.22
CA LEU A 89 10.10 11.01 17.98
C LEU A 89 10.98 10.14 17.08
N PHE A 90 10.37 9.38 16.17
CA PHE A 90 11.11 8.50 15.27
C PHE A 90 11.94 9.29 14.27
N ARG A 91 11.44 10.44 13.80
CA ARG A 91 12.18 11.37 12.95
C ARG A 91 13.41 11.95 13.66
N LEU A 92 13.29 12.29 14.95
CA LEU A 92 14.41 12.79 15.75
C LEU A 92 15.46 11.70 15.99
N LEU A 93 15.03 10.48 16.31
CA LEU A 93 15.92 9.31 16.41
C LEU A 93 16.63 9.05 15.07
N ALA A 94 15.89 9.16 13.97
CA ALA A 94 16.42 9.02 12.63
C ALA A 94 17.48 10.08 12.32
N ARG A 95 17.21 11.36 12.58
CA ARG A 95 18.21 12.42 12.31
C ARG A 95 19.51 12.25 13.10
N ARG A 96 19.46 11.66 14.30
CA ARG A 96 20.65 11.44 15.12
C ARG A 96 21.52 10.29 14.61
N GLY A 97 20.91 9.24 14.04
CA GLY A 97 21.61 8.21 13.28
C GLY A 97 22.60 7.34 14.10
N LYS A 98 22.40 7.13 15.40
CA LYS A 98 23.25 6.21 16.17
C LYS A 98 22.75 4.75 16.08
N ILE A 99 23.64 3.78 16.29
CA ILE A 99 23.27 2.34 16.35
C ILE A 99 22.17 2.10 17.38
N GLU A 100 22.24 2.76 18.54
CA GLU A 100 21.25 2.66 19.60
C GLU A 100 19.87 3.18 19.15
N ASP A 101 19.81 4.13 18.23
CA ASP A 101 18.55 4.66 17.69
C ASP A 101 17.90 3.66 16.71
N GLY A 102 18.72 2.97 15.92
CA GLY A 102 18.27 1.81 15.15
C GLY A 102 17.66 0.74 16.07
N ASN A 103 18.35 0.39 17.16
CA ASN A 103 17.86 -0.55 18.16
C ASN A 103 16.57 -0.09 18.86
N ARG A 104 16.43 1.21 19.14
CA ARG A 104 15.19 1.81 19.68
C ARG A 104 14.03 1.64 18.70
N LEU A 105 14.22 1.92 17.42
CA LEU A 105 13.16 1.73 16.40
C LEU A 105 12.81 0.24 16.20
N ILE A 106 13.81 -0.64 16.17
CA ILE A 106 13.60 -2.11 16.16
C ILE A 106 12.76 -2.54 17.38
N ARG A 107 12.99 -1.94 18.55
CA ARG A 107 12.21 -2.22 19.76
C ARG A 107 10.75 -1.79 19.62
N VAL A 108 10.44 -0.69 18.95
CA VAL A 108 9.05 -0.30 18.65
C VAL A 108 8.36 -1.38 17.81
N ILE A 109 9.01 -1.86 16.76
CA ILE A 109 8.49 -2.95 15.92
C ILE A 109 8.25 -4.19 16.76
N GLN A 110 9.24 -4.60 17.57
CA GLN A 110 9.12 -5.76 18.44
C GLN A 110 7.94 -5.66 19.42
N VAL A 111 7.75 -4.51 20.08
CA VAL A 111 6.61 -4.29 20.99
C VAL A 111 5.30 -4.35 20.20
N SER A 112 5.23 -3.73 19.03
CA SER A 112 4.01 -3.73 18.20
C SER A 112 3.52 -5.13 17.82
N LEU A 113 4.46 -6.07 17.61
CA LEU A 113 4.17 -7.46 17.26
C LEU A 113 3.73 -8.31 18.46
N LYS A 114 4.06 -7.89 19.69
CA LYS A 114 3.71 -8.59 20.94
C LYS A 114 2.33 -8.18 21.49
N LEU A 115 1.79 -7.02 21.06
CA LEU A 115 0.48 -6.56 21.52
C LEU A 115 -0.65 -7.48 21.06
N GLY A 116 -1.61 -7.76 21.96
CA GLY A 116 -2.80 -8.56 21.73
C GLY A 116 -4.08 -7.73 21.50
N GLY A 117 -5.17 -8.41 21.11
CA GLY A 117 -6.52 -7.82 21.03
C GLY A 117 -6.62 -6.53 20.20
N LYS A 118 -7.43 -5.57 20.69
CA LYS A 118 -7.60 -4.24 20.06
C LYS A 118 -6.29 -3.43 20.02
N ALA A 119 -5.40 -3.62 21.00
CA ALA A 119 -4.11 -2.95 21.05
C ALA A 119 -3.19 -3.36 19.90
N ARG A 120 -3.29 -4.59 19.39
CA ARG A 120 -2.52 -5.07 18.22
C ARG A 120 -2.74 -4.20 16.98
N ALA A 121 -3.99 -3.88 16.66
CA ALA A 121 -4.32 -3.07 15.48
C ALA A 121 -3.76 -1.65 15.58
N ARG A 122 -3.84 -1.05 16.77
CA ARG A 122 -3.26 0.27 17.09
C ARG A 122 -1.74 0.24 17.03
N GLY A 123 -1.13 -0.77 17.64
CA GLY A 123 0.31 -0.96 17.69
C GLY A 123 0.96 -1.16 16.32
N ARG A 124 0.29 -1.85 15.39
CA ARG A 124 0.81 -2.01 14.02
C ARG A 124 1.10 -0.69 13.31
N ARG A 125 0.35 0.38 13.59
CA ARG A 125 0.61 1.71 12.99
C ARG A 125 1.94 2.28 13.47
N PHE A 126 2.21 2.21 14.79
CA PHE A 126 3.50 2.60 15.34
C PHE A 126 4.65 1.73 14.81
N GLY A 127 4.43 0.42 14.69
CA GLY A 127 5.40 -0.51 14.09
C GLY A 127 5.75 -0.13 12.66
N ARG A 128 4.75 0.17 11.80
CA ARG A 128 4.98 0.63 10.41
C ARG A 128 5.74 1.95 10.37
N ALA A 129 5.35 2.93 11.17
CA ALA A 129 6.05 4.22 11.22
C ALA A 129 7.52 4.05 11.65
N ALA A 130 7.81 3.12 12.57
CA ALA A 130 9.18 2.78 12.96
C ALA A 130 9.93 2.07 11.82
N SER A 131 9.30 1.13 11.11
CA SER A 131 9.89 0.49 9.92
C SER A 131 10.20 1.51 8.82
N ASP A 132 9.29 2.44 8.53
CA ASP A 132 9.49 3.49 7.52
C ASP A 132 10.61 4.45 7.93
N SER A 133 10.71 4.74 9.24
CA SER A 133 11.83 5.53 9.79
C SER A 133 13.17 4.80 9.63
N LEU A 134 13.22 3.48 9.89
CA LEU A 134 14.43 2.68 9.63
C LEU A 134 14.80 2.66 8.14
N LYS A 135 13.84 2.49 7.23
CA LYS A 135 14.08 2.56 5.78
C LYS A 135 14.69 3.91 5.37
N GLY A 136 14.17 5.01 5.93
CA GLY A 136 14.70 6.36 5.73
C GLY A 136 16.14 6.55 6.23
N LEU A 137 16.62 5.68 7.10
CA LEU A 137 17.99 5.68 7.65
C LEU A 137 18.95 4.77 6.89
N GLY A 138 18.55 4.28 5.72
CA GLY A 138 19.34 3.31 4.96
C GLY A 138 20.74 3.76 4.57
N SER A 139 21.07 5.06 4.59
CA SER A 139 22.43 5.54 4.35
C SER A 139 23.38 5.35 5.55
N ASN A 140 22.87 5.03 6.74
CA ASN A 140 23.67 4.94 7.96
C ASN A 140 24.19 3.51 8.19
N PRO A 141 25.52 3.26 8.14
CA PRO A 141 26.08 1.91 8.29
C PRO A 141 25.75 1.26 9.63
N GLY A 142 25.69 2.04 10.71
CA GLY A 142 25.36 1.54 12.05
C GLY A 142 23.91 1.06 12.17
N VAL A 143 22.97 1.77 11.53
CA VAL A 143 21.56 1.34 11.49
C VAL A 143 21.39 0.12 10.59
N GLN A 144 22.12 0.05 9.47
CA GLN A 144 22.14 -1.15 8.63
C GLN A 144 22.64 -2.37 9.42
N ALA A 145 23.78 -2.23 10.11
CA ALA A 145 24.36 -3.26 10.96
C ALA A 145 23.39 -3.70 12.06
N ALA A 146 22.77 -2.76 12.79
CA ALA A 146 21.80 -3.09 13.83
C ALA A 146 20.63 -3.96 13.33
N VAL A 147 20.10 -3.67 12.12
CA VAL A 147 19.03 -4.47 11.51
C VAL A 147 19.55 -5.82 11.05
N ALA A 148 20.72 -5.86 10.39
CA ALA A 148 21.33 -7.09 9.88
C ALA A 148 21.72 -8.06 11.01
N ASP A 149 22.33 -7.54 12.07
CA ASP A 149 22.74 -8.29 13.27
C ASP A 149 21.52 -8.83 13.99
N ARG A 150 20.45 -8.04 14.10
CA ARG A 150 19.22 -8.48 14.75
C ARG A 150 18.56 -9.67 14.04
N VAL A 151 18.59 -9.67 12.71
CA VAL A 151 18.10 -10.79 11.89
C VAL A 151 19.06 -11.98 11.97
N SER A 152 20.37 -11.74 11.87
CA SER A 152 21.37 -12.80 11.85
C SER A 152 21.49 -13.54 13.18
N ALA A 153 21.49 -12.83 14.30
CA ALA A 153 21.64 -13.40 15.64
C ALA A 153 20.49 -14.34 16.04
N GLY A 154 19.34 -14.27 15.36
CA GLY A 154 18.24 -15.18 15.59
C GLY A 154 18.33 -16.48 14.81
N LEU A 155 19.18 -16.58 13.78
CA LEU A 155 19.30 -17.75 12.91
C LEU A 155 20.10 -18.88 13.56
N SER A 156 19.58 -20.09 13.48
CA SER A 156 20.29 -21.30 13.92
C SER A 156 19.87 -22.53 13.12
N PHE A 157 20.69 -23.57 13.15
CA PHE A 157 20.34 -24.88 12.60
C PHE A 157 19.59 -25.74 13.61
N ARG A 158 18.61 -26.50 13.12
CA ARG A 158 17.99 -27.59 13.86
C ARG A 158 18.06 -28.86 13.00
N ALA A 159 18.35 -29.99 13.63
CA ALA A 159 18.26 -31.29 12.96
C ALA A 159 16.81 -31.56 12.54
N ASP A 160 16.62 -31.97 11.30
CA ASP A 160 15.33 -32.39 10.75
C ASP A 160 15.56 -33.53 9.77
N LYS A 161 15.15 -34.74 10.17
CA LYS A 161 15.32 -35.97 9.38
C LYS A 161 14.55 -35.95 8.05
N LYS A 162 13.53 -35.09 7.93
CA LYS A 162 12.72 -34.96 6.71
C LYS A 162 13.27 -33.94 5.72
N ALA A 163 14.29 -33.16 6.13
CA ALA A 163 14.87 -32.14 5.29
C ALA A 163 16.05 -32.67 4.46
N PRO A 164 16.21 -32.21 3.20
CA PRO A 164 17.41 -32.51 2.42
C PRO A 164 18.67 -32.08 3.18
N GLY A 165 19.56 -33.03 3.48
CA GLY A 165 20.79 -32.79 4.26
C GLY A 165 20.62 -32.81 5.80
N GLY A 166 19.46 -33.23 6.32
CA GLY A 166 19.25 -33.52 7.74
C GLY A 166 19.22 -32.30 8.68
N LYS A 167 19.29 -31.08 8.14
CA LYS A 167 19.30 -29.82 8.91
C LYS A 167 18.44 -28.76 8.23
N VAL A 168 17.72 -27.98 9.04
CA VAL A 168 16.92 -26.83 8.60
C VAL A 168 17.28 -25.58 9.35
N TRP A 169 17.21 -24.44 8.67
CA TRP A 169 17.34 -23.14 9.30
C TRP A 169 16.08 -22.84 10.12
N THR A 170 16.27 -22.34 11.34
CA THR A 170 15.23 -21.85 12.23
C THR A 170 15.57 -20.44 12.69
N HIS A 171 14.61 -19.75 13.31
CA HIS A 171 14.84 -18.40 13.82
C HIS A 171 14.16 -18.20 15.18
N LYS A 172 14.88 -17.63 16.16
CA LYS A 172 14.39 -17.42 17.55
C LYS A 172 13.19 -16.46 17.64
N GLU A 173 13.18 -15.40 16.83
CA GLU A 173 12.10 -14.40 16.79
C GLU A 173 11.57 -14.16 15.36
N PRO A 174 10.89 -15.14 14.75
CA PRO A 174 10.63 -15.14 13.31
C PRO A 174 9.74 -13.98 12.86
N ARG A 175 8.75 -13.58 13.67
CA ARG A 175 7.86 -12.45 13.36
C ARG A 175 8.59 -11.12 13.30
N LEU A 176 9.58 -10.91 14.19
CA LEU A 176 10.37 -9.68 14.18
C LEU A 176 11.30 -9.68 12.97
N ALA A 177 12.01 -10.78 12.72
CA ALA A 177 12.87 -10.89 11.55
C ALA A 177 12.09 -10.68 10.24
N ALA A 178 10.93 -11.31 10.09
CA ALA A 178 10.04 -11.11 8.94
C ALA A 178 9.69 -9.63 8.70
N ALA A 179 9.48 -8.84 9.76
CA ALA A 179 9.20 -7.40 9.65
C ALA A 179 10.44 -6.55 9.32
N LEU A 180 11.65 -7.04 9.62
CA LEU A 180 12.92 -6.37 9.38
C LEU A 180 13.53 -6.68 8.00
N LEU A 181 13.23 -7.83 7.40
CA LEU A 181 13.78 -8.22 6.10
C LEU A 181 13.45 -7.23 4.96
N PRO A 182 12.21 -6.68 4.83
CA PRO A 182 11.91 -5.63 3.86
C PRO A 182 12.68 -4.32 4.13
N VAL A 183 12.97 -4.02 5.40
CA VAL A 183 13.78 -2.86 5.79
C VAL A 183 15.22 -3.07 5.34
N LEU A 184 15.79 -4.24 5.63
CA LEU A 184 17.15 -4.60 5.22
C LEU A 184 17.34 -4.53 3.69
N GLY A 185 16.36 -5.01 2.94
CA GLY A 185 16.33 -4.94 1.48
C GLY A 185 16.28 -3.51 0.92
N SER A 186 15.54 -2.62 1.58
CA SER A 186 15.39 -1.22 1.15
C SER A 186 16.70 -0.42 1.18
N TYR A 187 17.70 -0.89 1.92
CA TYR A 187 19.03 -0.29 1.96
C TYR A 187 19.82 -0.52 0.67
N ARG A 188 19.37 -1.46 -0.17
CA ARG A 188 19.98 -1.79 -1.48
C ARG A 188 21.47 -2.14 -1.39
N ASN A 189 21.89 -2.65 -0.24
CA ASN A 189 23.26 -3.10 -0.01
C ASN A 189 23.42 -4.55 -0.49
N PRO A 190 24.26 -4.85 -1.50
CA PRO A 190 24.45 -6.21 -2.02
C PRO A 190 24.91 -7.23 -0.96
N VAL A 191 25.61 -6.78 0.09
CA VAL A 191 26.08 -7.64 1.19
C VAL A 191 24.90 -8.35 1.88
N HIS A 192 23.76 -7.67 1.99
CA HIS A 192 22.56 -8.22 2.64
C HIS A 192 21.84 -9.29 1.81
N ARG A 193 22.13 -9.42 0.50
CA ARG A 193 21.46 -10.40 -0.38
C ARG A 193 21.60 -11.82 0.15
N LYS A 194 22.81 -12.23 0.55
CA LYS A 194 23.07 -13.59 1.05
C LYS A 194 22.25 -13.90 2.32
N LEU A 195 22.07 -12.90 3.19
CA LEU A 195 21.24 -13.05 4.39
C LEU A 195 19.77 -13.22 4.02
N LEU A 196 19.26 -12.41 3.08
CA LEU A 196 17.89 -12.52 2.57
C LEU A 196 17.64 -13.88 1.87
N GLU A 197 18.56 -14.33 1.02
CA GLU A 197 18.48 -15.65 0.37
C GLU A 197 18.51 -16.81 1.37
N ARG A 198 19.32 -16.69 2.43
CA ARG A 198 19.31 -17.67 3.53
C ARG A 198 17.96 -17.69 4.24
N CYS A 199 17.36 -16.52 4.44
CA CYS A 199 16.06 -16.36 5.08
C CYS A 199 14.91 -17.01 4.26
N LEU A 200 15.03 -17.12 2.92
CA LEU A 200 14.09 -17.91 2.10
C LEU A 200 14.09 -19.41 2.44
N ARG A 201 15.14 -19.94 3.07
CA ARG A 201 15.28 -21.37 3.40
C ARG A 201 14.90 -21.69 4.85
N VAL A 202 14.58 -20.69 5.66
CA VAL A 202 14.17 -20.88 7.06
C VAL A 202 12.85 -21.63 7.12
N ASN A 203 12.70 -22.57 8.06
CA ASN A 203 11.45 -23.30 8.31
C ASN A 203 10.41 -22.41 9.02
N ASN A 204 10.05 -21.29 8.39
CA ASN A 204 9.04 -20.35 8.84
C ASN A 204 8.53 -19.51 7.66
N LEU A 205 7.24 -19.65 7.33
CA LEU A 205 6.66 -19.02 6.13
C LEU A 205 6.69 -17.49 6.17
N ASP A 206 6.35 -16.88 7.32
CA ASP A 206 6.37 -15.42 7.48
C ASP A 206 7.74 -14.83 7.12
N LEU A 207 8.80 -15.53 7.53
CA LEU A 207 10.18 -15.12 7.29
C LEU A 207 10.58 -15.31 5.83
N ARG A 208 10.15 -16.39 5.17
CA ARG A 208 10.34 -16.57 3.72
C ARG A 208 9.65 -15.47 2.91
N VAL A 209 8.41 -15.13 3.27
CA VAL A 209 7.66 -14.04 2.61
C VAL A 209 8.35 -12.69 2.84
N GLY A 210 8.78 -12.41 4.08
CA GLY A 210 9.54 -11.18 4.39
C GLY A 210 10.88 -11.11 3.65
N ALA A 211 11.55 -12.24 3.44
CA ALA A 211 12.78 -12.33 2.65
C ALA A 211 12.53 -12.04 1.16
N ALA A 212 11.44 -12.55 0.59
CA ALA A 212 11.03 -12.24 -0.78
C ALA A 212 10.79 -10.74 -0.97
N GLU A 213 10.04 -10.11 -0.07
CA GLU A 213 9.82 -8.66 -0.08
C GLU A 213 11.14 -7.86 0.10
N GLY A 214 12.05 -8.36 0.94
CA GLY A 214 13.39 -7.80 1.10
C GLY A 214 14.22 -7.87 -0.19
N LEU A 215 14.24 -9.01 -0.87
CA LEU A 215 14.96 -9.16 -2.14
C LEU A 215 14.38 -8.25 -3.22
N ALA A 216 13.05 -8.14 -3.32
CA ALA A 216 12.40 -7.19 -4.22
C ALA A 216 12.76 -5.73 -3.92
N ALA A 217 12.77 -5.34 -2.64
CA ALA A 217 13.12 -3.98 -2.22
C ALA A 217 14.56 -3.57 -2.59
N MET A 218 15.47 -4.53 -2.83
CA MET A 218 16.82 -4.24 -3.33
C MET A 218 16.83 -3.64 -4.74
N GLY A 219 15.76 -3.83 -5.52
CA GLY A 219 15.66 -3.38 -6.92
C GLY A 219 16.51 -4.19 -7.90
N SER A 220 16.86 -5.42 -7.52
CA SER A 220 17.63 -6.37 -8.31
C SER A 220 16.74 -7.52 -8.78
N GLY A 221 16.95 -8.00 -10.00
CA GLY A 221 16.34 -9.23 -10.49
C GLY A 221 17.08 -10.51 -10.08
N LYS A 222 18.24 -10.39 -9.42
CA LYS A 222 18.95 -11.55 -8.87
C LYS A 222 18.07 -12.26 -7.85
N SER A 223 18.20 -13.58 -7.80
CA SER A 223 17.44 -14.45 -6.86
C SER A 223 15.96 -14.60 -7.19
N ILE A 224 15.46 -14.11 -8.35
CA ILE A 224 14.05 -14.24 -8.74
C ILE A 224 13.59 -15.70 -8.78
N ALA A 225 14.41 -16.61 -9.31
CA ALA A 225 14.12 -18.04 -9.31
C ALA A 225 14.02 -18.62 -7.90
N LEU A 226 14.86 -18.15 -6.95
CA LEU A 226 14.77 -18.53 -5.54
C LEU A 226 13.49 -18.01 -4.89
N VAL A 227 13.09 -16.79 -5.19
CA VAL A 227 11.81 -16.23 -4.70
C VAL A 227 10.62 -16.96 -5.30
N ALA A 228 10.65 -17.32 -6.58
CA ALA A 228 9.60 -18.12 -7.21
C ALA A 228 9.50 -19.53 -6.60
N SER A 229 10.62 -20.11 -6.14
CA SER A 229 10.64 -21.47 -5.60
C SER A 229 9.78 -21.67 -4.34
N ILE A 230 9.55 -20.61 -3.56
CA ILE A 230 8.72 -20.71 -2.35
C ILE A 230 7.21 -20.67 -2.65
N LEU A 231 6.79 -20.37 -3.89
CA LEU A 231 5.37 -20.24 -4.25
C LEU A 231 4.55 -21.51 -3.98
N GLY A 232 5.19 -22.69 -4.11
CA GLY A 232 4.57 -23.99 -3.84
C GLY A 232 4.12 -24.16 -2.38
N ASP A 233 4.81 -23.53 -1.44
CA ASP A 233 4.52 -23.62 0.00
C ASP A 233 3.38 -22.67 0.43
N LEU A 234 3.07 -21.65 -0.38
CA LEU A 234 2.16 -20.56 -0.01
C LEU A 234 0.70 -20.97 -0.20
N LYS A 235 0.02 -21.29 0.89
CA LYS A 235 -1.43 -21.62 0.88
C LYS A 235 -2.34 -20.41 1.04
N ASP A 236 -1.84 -19.31 1.60
CA ASP A 236 -2.63 -18.12 1.87
C ASP A 236 -2.58 -17.13 0.69
N PRO A 237 -3.74 -16.65 0.19
CA PRO A 237 -3.77 -15.68 -0.90
C PRO A 237 -3.06 -14.36 -0.57
N ALA A 238 -3.01 -13.95 0.70
CA ALA A 238 -2.29 -12.74 1.09
C ALA A 238 -0.78 -12.92 0.92
N ASP A 239 -0.23 -14.06 1.35
CA ASP A 239 1.19 -14.37 1.16
C ASP A 239 1.53 -14.56 -0.33
N LEU A 240 0.66 -15.22 -1.10
CA LEU A 240 0.80 -15.31 -2.55
C LEU A 240 0.81 -13.93 -3.22
N ARG A 241 -0.03 -12.99 -2.79
CA ARG A 241 -0.01 -11.62 -3.32
C ARG A 241 1.27 -10.89 -2.97
N ARG A 242 1.77 -11.03 -1.75
CA ARG A 242 3.03 -10.42 -1.30
C ARG A 242 4.21 -10.92 -2.13
N VAL A 243 4.34 -12.24 -2.28
CA VAL A 243 5.42 -12.85 -3.06
C VAL A 243 5.23 -12.60 -4.56
N GLY A 244 4.01 -12.64 -5.09
CA GLY A 244 3.72 -12.31 -6.48
C GLY A 244 4.12 -10.86 -6.83
N ARG A 245 3.82 -9.90 -5.95
CA ARG A 245 4.29 -8.51 -6.08
C ARG A 245 5.81 -8.39 -6.00
N ALA A 246 6.45 -9.12 -5.07
CA ALA A 246 7.90 -9.16 -4.98
C ALA A 246 8.54 -9.64 -6.30
N ILE A 247 7.99 -10.70 -6.91
CA ILE A 247 8.46 -11.20 -8.21
C ILE A 247 8.28 -10.14 -9.31
N LEU A 248 7.12 -9.48 -9.39
CA LEU A 248 6.87 -8.40 -10.36
C LEU A 248 7.87 -7.24 -10.20
N GLU A 249 8.14 -6.82 -8.96
CA GLU A 249 9.12 -5.78 -8.65
C GLU A 249 10.53 -6.20 -9.05
N MET A 250 10.90 -7.48 -8.87
CA MET A 250 12.20 -8.03 -9.28
C MET A 250 12.36 -8.09 -10.79
N ILE A 251 11.30 -8.40 -11.55
CA ILE A 251 11.31 -8.36 -13.03
C ILE A 251 11.55 -6.92 -13.53
N GLN A 252 10.95 -5.93 -12.87
CA GLN A 252 11.15 -4.51 -13.18
C GLN A 252 12.49 -3.96 -12.63
N GLY A 253 13.14 -4.70 -11.73
CA GLY A 253 14.41 -4.34 -11.12
C GLY A 253 15.52 -4.24 -12.16
N LYS A 254 16.33 -3.18 -12.08
CA LYS A 254 17.42 -2.91 -13.04
C LYS A 254 18.82 -3.05 -12.44
N ARG A 255 18.95 -3.46 -11.17
CA ARG A 255 20.23 -3.36 -10.42
C ARG A 255 20.74 -4.67 -9.82
N PRO A 256 21.33 -5.59 -10.61
CA PRO A 256 21.15 -5.75 -12.06
C PRO A 256 19.78 -6.35 -12.38
N PRO A 257 19.34 -6.34 -13.66
CA PRO A 257 18.16 -7.07 -14.11
C PRO A 257 18.29 -8.59 -13.88
N ALA A 258 17.17 -9.29 -13.95
CA ALA A 258 17.15 -10.75 -13.88
C ALA A 258 17.78 -11.36 -15.14
N GLU A 259 18.54 -12.44 -14.98
CA GLU A 259 19.07 -13.19 -16.12
C GLU A 259 17.95 -14.00 -16.80
N GLU A 260 18.04 -14.17 -18.11
CA GLU A 260 17.04 -14.90 -18.91
C GLU A 260 16.79 -16.32 -18.38
N LYS A 261 17.83 -17.03 -17.97
CA LYS A 261 17.70 -18.37 -17.37
C LYS A 261 16.88 -18.38 -16.08
N ASP A 262 17.02 -17.33 -15.26
CA ASP A 262 16.31 -17.20 -13.98
C ASP A 262 14.85 -16.80 -14.21
N LEU A 263 14.59 -15.95 -15.21
CA LEU A 263 13.24 -15.62 -15.67
C LEU A 263 12.50 -16.84 -16.17
N ARG A 264 13.14 -17.68 -17.00
CA ARG A 264 12.58 -18.96 -17.47
C ARG A 264 12.26 -19.89 -16.30
N ARG A 265 13.19 -20.05 -15.35
CA ARG A 265 12.96 -20.90 -14.18
C ARG A 265 11.81 -20.37 -13.31
N ALA A 266 11.75 -19.05 -13.09
CA ALA A 266 10.66 -18.42 -12.36
C ALA A 266 9.31 -18.61 -13.07
N LEU A 267 9.28 -18.48 -14.40
CA LEU A 267 8.08 -18.71 -15.20
C LEU A 267 7.54 -20.13 -15.03
N THR A 268 8.40 -21.15 -15.12
CA THR A 268 7.99 -22.55 -14.90
C THR A 268 7.34 -22.73 -13.53
N LEU A 269 8.00 -22.24 -12.47
CA LEU A 269 7.49 -22.36 -11.10
C LEU A 269 6.15 -21.62 -10.90
N VAL A 270 5.97 -20.48 -11.57
CA VAL A 270 4.71 -19.71 -11.54
C VAL A 270 3.61 -20.45 -12.29
N ILE A 271 3.89 -21.02 -13.46
CA ILE A 271 2.95 -21.82 -14.25
C ILE A 271 2.50 -23.05 -13.44
N ASP A 272 3.44 -23.83 -12.90
CA ASP A 272 3.17 -25.00 -12.07
C ASP A 272 2.29 -24.61 -10.87
N ARG A 273 2.59 -23.47 -10.25
CA ARG A 273 1.77 -22.98 -9.14
C ARG A 273 0.37 -22.59 -9.62
N LEU A 274 0.24 -21.84 -10.70
CA LEU A 274 -1.05 -21.39 -11.25
C LEU A 274 -1.96 -22.57 -11.60
N ASP A 275 -1.41 -23.64 -12.16
CA ASP A 275 -2.16 -24.86 -12.51
C ASP A 275 -2.75 -25.56 -11.26
N SER A 276 -1.97 -25.60 -10.17
CA SER A 276 -2.42 -26.19 -8.89
C SER A 276 -3.47 -25.35 -8.14
N LEU A 277 -3.60 -24.05 -8.43
CA LEU A 277 -4.50 -23.14 -7.72
C LEU A 277 -5.92 -23.28 -8.24
N LYS A 278 -6.91 -23.27 -7.33
CA LYS A 278 -8.34 -23.42 -7.69
C LYS A 278 -9.17 -22.15 -7.52
N ASP A 279 -8.68 -21.14 -6.80
CA ASP A 279 -9.44 -19.92 -6.53
C ASP A 279 -8.89 -18.72 -7.31
N TRP A 280 -9.79 -17.81 -7.69
CA TRP A 280 -9.42 -16.67 -8.52
C TRP A 280 -8.49 -15.69 -7.80
N ARG A 281 -8.56 -15.60 -6.46
CA ARG A 281 -7.77 -14.64 -5.67
C ARG A 281 -6.30 -15.02 -5.64
N SER A 282 -6.01 -16.30 -5.54
CA SER A 282 -4.66 -16.81 -5.66
C SER A 282 -4.14 -16.66 -7.09
N ARG A 283 -4.97 -16.99 -8.10
CA ARG A 283 -4.60 -16.90 -9.52
C ARG A 283 -4.28 -15.48 -9.97
N ILE A 284 -5.11 -14.50 -9.60
CA ILE A 284 -4.93 -13.09 -10.00
C ILE A 284 -3.66 -12.47 -9.42
N SER A 285 -3.14 -13.00 -8.30
CA SER A 285 -1.85 -12.58 -7.73
C SER A 285 -0.64 -12.97 -8.58
N LEU A 286 -0.75 -14.03 -9.39
CA LEU A 286 0.38 -14.61 -10.13
C LEU A 286 0.28 -14.42 -11.64
N VAL A 287 -0.94 -14.36 -12.21
CA VAL A 287 -1.16 -14.13 -13.64
C VAL A 287 -0.38 -12.92 -14.22
N PRO A 288 -0.29 -11.75 -13.54
CA PRO A 288 0.48 -10.62 -14.07
C PRO A 288 1.97 -10.92 -14.31
N ILE A 289 2.54 -11.91 -13.62
CA ILE A 289 3.94 -12.31 -13.78
C ILE A 289 4.19 -12.85 -15.19
N LEU A 290 3.23 -13.58 -15.78
CA LEU A 290 3.34 -14.11 -17.14
C LEU A 290 3.45 -12.96 -18.16
N GLY A 291 2.64 -11.92 -17.98
CA GLY A 291 2.69 -10.71 -18.81
C GLY A 291 3.97 -9.89 -18.60
N ALA A 292 4.55 -9.91 -17.39
CA ALA A 292 5.78 -9.20 -17.09
C ALA A 292 7.03 -9.92 -17.62
N ILE A 293 7.09 -11.25 -17.56
CA ILE A 293 8.18 -12.06 -18.13
C ILE A 293 8.13 -12.03 -19.66
N ARG A 294 6.93 -11.91 -20.25
CA ARG A 294 6.71 -11.88 -21.71
C ARG A 294 7.35 -13.08 -22.41
N SER A 295 6.85 -14.29 -22.15
CA SER A 295 7.32 -15.50 -22.82
C SER A 295 6.26 -16.07 -23.75
N GLN A 296 6.67 -16.62 -24.90
CA GLN A 296 5.77 -17.33 -25.82
C GLN A 296 5.04 -18.49 -25.13
N ALA A 297 5.71 -19.18 -24.19
CA ALA A 297 5.12 -20.27 -23.40
C ALA A 297 3.93 -19.82 -22.53
N SER A 298 3.80 -18.52 -22.25
CA SER A 298 2.66 -17.98 -21.49
C SER A 298 1.36 -17.98 -22.31
N VAL A 299 1.44 -17.86 -23.63
CA VAL A 299 0.25 -17.73 -24.50
C VAL A 299 -0.66 -18.96 -24.44
N PRO A 300 -0.19 -20.20 -24.74
CA PRO A 300 -1.05 -21.38 -24.67
C PRO A 300 -1.58 -21.64 -23.26
N PHE A 301 -0.80 -21.33 -22.23
CA PHE A 301 -1.23 -21.47 -20.84
C PHE A 301 -2.38 -20.50 -20.49
N LEU A 302 -2.27 -19.23 -20.88
CA LEU A 302 -3.32 -18.23 -20.65
C LEU A 302 -4.60 -18.55 -21.44
N ILE A 303 -4.49 -19.07 -22.66
CA ILE A 303 -5.64 -19.58 -23.43
C ILE A 303 -6.29 -20.77 -22.69
N GLY A 304 -5.48 -21.69 -22.15
CA GLY A 304 -5.94 -22.78 -21.29
C GLY A 304 -6.73 -22.30 -20.08
N LEU A 305 -6.25 -21.26 -19.39
CA LEU A 305 -6.98 -20.65 -18.26
C LEU A 305 -8.31 -20.01 -18.72
N LEU A 306 -8.36 -19.32 -19.86
CA LEU A 306 -9.63 -18.81 -20.40
C LEU A 306 -10.61 -19.93 -20.72
N LYS A 307 -10.13 -21.06 -21.28
CA LYS A 307 -10.95 -22.25 -21.56
C LYS A 307 -11.55 -22.85 -20.30
N GLN A 308 -10.74 -23.02 -19.24
CA GLN A 308 -11.22 -23.44 -17.92
C GLN A 308 -12.32 -22.51 -17.40
N SER A 309 -12.19 -21.22 -17.66
CA SER A 309 -13.13 -20.19 -17.18
C SER A 309 -14.55 -20.29 -17.76
N LYS A 310 -14.77 -21.00 -18.89
CA LYS A 310 -16.10 -21.17 -19.52
C LYS A 310 -17.07 -21.94 -18.63
N LYS A 311 -16.57 -22.96 -17.91
CA LYS A 311 -17.39 -23.86 -17.07
C LYS A 311 -17.21 -23.61 -15.57
N ALA A 312 -16.31 -22.72 -15.20
CA ALA A 312 -15.92 -22.52 -13.81
C ALA A 312 -16.89 -21.60 -13.04
N SER A 313 -17.01 -21.85 -11.75
CA SER A 313 -17.81 -21.01 -10.86
C SER A 313 -17.17 -19.63 -10.63
N PRO A 314 -17.92 -18.62 -10.18
CA PRO A 314 -17.37 -17.31 -9.81
C PRO A 314 -16.35 -17.33 -8.66
N LYS A 315 -16.24 -18.44 -7.91
CA LYS A 315 -15.22 -18.63 -6.88
C LYS A 315 -13.87 -19.04 -7.48
N GLU A 316 -13.90 -19.69 -8.63
CA GLU A 316 -12.72 -20.17 -9.37
C GLU A 316 -12.24 -19.12 -10.37
N PHE A 317 -13.17 -18.40 -11.02
CA PHE A 317 -12.86 -17.31 -11.94
C PHE A 317 -13.77 -16.10 -11.72
N SER A 318 -13.17 -14.98 -11.30
CA SER A 318 -13.83 -13.68 -11.27
C SER A 318 -13.83 -13.01 -12.66
N GLY A 319 -14.69 -12.00 -12.85
CA GLY A 319 -14.65 -11.18 -14.06
C GLY A 319 -13.32 -10.45 -14.20
N THR A 320 -12.78 -9.95 -13.09
CA THR A 320 -11.48 -9.26 -13.06
C THR A 320 -10.32 -10.16 -13.46
N LEU A 321 -10.34 -11.45 -13.08
CA LEU A 321 -9.33 -12.42 -13.50
C LEU A 321 -9.42 -12.70 -15.00
N LYS A 322 -10.63 -12.95 -15.54
CA LYS A 322 -10.83 -13.20 -16.98
C LYS A 322 -10.34 -12.02 -17.82
N ASN A 323 -10.73 -10.80 -17.45
CA ASN A 323 -10.29 -9.57 -18.11
C ASN A 323 -8.77 -9.35 -17.97
N ARG A 324 -8.16 -9.71 -16.83
CA ARG A 324 -6.70 -9.62 -16.66
C ARG A 324 -5.97 -10.59 -17.60
N ILE A 325 -6.42 -11.83 -17.70
CA ILE A 325 -5.85 -12.84 -18.61
C ILE A 325 -5.98 -12.36 -20.06
N HIS A 326 -7.17 -11.88 -20.43
CA HIS A 326 -7.46 -11.34 -21.75
C HIS A 326 -6.56 -10.15 -22.11
N ALA A 327 -6.41 -9.18 -21.21
CA ALA A 327 -5.51 -8.04 -21.42
C ALA A 327 -4.06 -8.47 -21.66
N ILE A 328 -3.56 -9.45 -20.90
CA ILE A 328 -2.20 -9.98 -21.08
C ILE A 328 -2.07 -10.74 -22.40
N LEU A 329 -3.05 -11.57 -22.77
CA LEU A 329 -3.04 -12.26 -24.07
C LEU A 329 -2.95 -11.27 -25.21
N MET A 330 -3.77 -10.22 -25.19
CA MET A 330 -3.75 -9.20 -26.22
C MET A 330 -2.43 -8.42 -26.26
N ASP A 331 -1.82 -8.16 -25.11
CA ASP A 331 -0.53 -7.47 -25.01
C ASP A 331 0.66 -8.35 -25.48
N LEU A 332 0.58 -9.66 -25.28
CA LEU A 332 1.61 -10.61 -25.74
C LEU A 332 1.48 -10.93 -27.23
N THR A 333 0.26 -10.95 -27.76
CA THR A 333 -0.03 -11.46 -29.11
C THR A 333 -0.32 -10.37 -30.13
N GLY A 334 -0.77 -9.19 -29.69
CA GLY A 334 -1.30 -8.15 -30.57
C GLY A 334 -2.66 -8.48 -31.20
N PHE A 335 -3.17 -9.70 -31.01
CA PHE A 335 -4.44 -10.18 -31.55
C PHE A 335 -5.63 -9.75 -30.68
N PHE A 336 -6.78 -9.53 -31.32
CA PHE A 336 -8.04 -9.29 -30.64
C PHE A 336 -9.00 -10.46 -30.82
N ALA A 337 -9.53 -10.96 -29.71
CA ALA A 337 -10.84 -11.59 -29.71
C ALA A 337 -11.54 -11.27 -28.39
N PRO A 338 -12.88 -11.17 -28.35
CA PRO A 338 -13.62 -10.97 -27.11
C PRO A 338 -13.27 -12.01 -26.04
N VAL A 339 -13.31 -11.61 -24.76
CA VAL A 339 -12.90 -12.46 -23.61
C VAL A 339 -13.73 -13.73 -23.46
N ASP A 340 -14.99 -13.69 -23.90
CA ASP A 340 -15.95 -14.80 -23.89
C ASP A 340 -15.84 -15.71 -25.13
N GLN A 341 -15.22 -15.24 -26.21
CA GLN A 341 -15.00 -16.00 -27.45
C GLN A 341 -13.67 -16.76 -27.41
N VAL A 342 -13.51 -17.64 -26.43
CA VAL A 342 -12.28 -18.44 -26.24
C VAL A 342 -11.94 -19.29 -27.47
N ASP A 343 -12.94 -19.76 -28.21
CA ASP A 343 -12.73 -20.62 -29.37
C ASP A 343 -12.00 -19.87 -30.51
N ARG A 344 -12.17 -18.54 -30.61
CA ARG A 344 -11.38 -17.69 -31.50
C ARG A 344 -9.91 -17.60 -31.09
N TRP A 345 -9.64 -17.50 -29.78
CA TRP A 345 -8.27 -17.51 -29.26
C TRP A 345 -7.56 -18.83 -29.56
N VAL A 346 -8.26 -19.96 -29.39
CA VAL A 346 -7.74 -21.30 -29.70
C VAL A 346 -7.44 -21.43 -31.19
N ALA A 347 -8.42 -21.12 -32.05
CA ALA A 347 -8.25 -21.22 -33.50
C ALA A 347 -7.10 -20.32 -34.00
N TRP A 348 -6.99 -19.10 -33.49
CA TRP A 348 -5.88 -18.21 -33.81
C TRP A 348 -4.53 -18.81 -33.37
N TRP A 349 -4.43 -19.35 -32.15
CA TRP A 349 -3.17 -19.94 -31.68
C TRP A 349 -2.74 -21.13 -32.53
N GLU A 350 -3.64 -22.07 -32.84
CA GLU A 350 -3.31 -23.23 -33.69
C GLU A 350 -2.82 -22.82 -35.07
N ALA A 351 -3.41 -21.76 -35.66
CA ALA A 351 -2.99 -21.25 -36.96
C ALA A 351 -1.65 -20.50 -36.95
N ASN A 352 -1.21 -19.97 -35.80
CA ASN A 352 -0.07 -19.05 -35.72
C ASN A 352 1.12 -19.57 -34.88
N LYS A 353 0.96 -20.62 -34.07
CA LYS A 353 1.96 -21.07 -33.08
C LYS A 353 3.35 -21.34 -33.63
N GLU A 354 3.48 -21.91 -34.83
CA GLU A 354 4.77 -22.28 -35.43
C GLU A 354 5.62 -21.06 -35.84
N LYS A 355 4.96 -19.95 -36.19
CA LYS A 355 5.61 -18.70 -36.64
C LYS A 355 5.40 -17.56 -35.63
N PHE A 356 4.96 -17.87 -34.43
CA PHE A 356 4.56 -16.86 -33.46
C PHE A 356 5.77 -16.12 -32.90
N HIS A 357 5.67 -14.80 -32.90
CA HIS A 357 6.57 -13.91 -32.18
C HIS A 357 5.76 -12.99 -31.28
N LEU A 358 6.36 -12.63 -30.14
CA LEU A 358 5.72 -11.74 -29.19
C LEU A 358 5.50 -10.36 -29.81
N ALA A 359 4.32 -9.79 -29.55
CA ALA A 359 4.05 -8.41 -29.91
C ALA A 359 5.04 -7.47 -29.19
N PRO A 360 5.40 -6.34 -29.82
CA PRO A 360 6.21 -5.32 -29.16
C PRO A 360 5.49 -4.82 -27.91
N VAL A 361 6.26 -4.42 -26.89
CA VAL A 361 5.70 -3.86 -25.66
C VAL A 361 4.86 -2.64 -26.02
N ARG A 362 3.55 -2.73 -25.79
CA ARG A 362 2.64 -1.60 -25.99
C ARG A 362 2.63 -0.76 -24.72
N ASP A 363 2.71 0.56 -24.89
CA ASP A 363 2.40 1.49 -23.81
C ASP A 363 0.87 1.46 -23.62
N LEU A 364 0.40 0.56 -22.75
CA LEU A 364 -1.03 0.35 -22.50
C LEU A 364 -1.72 1.62 -21.97
N ASP A 365 -0.95 2.58 -21.41
CA ASP A 365 -1.45 3.89 -21.01
C ASP A 365 -1.77 4.80 -22.21
N LYS A 366 -1.22 4.51 -23.40
CA LYS A 366 -1.47 5.21 -24.67
C LYS A 366 -2.44 4.48 -25.60
N ALA A 367 -2.88 3.27 -25.27
CA ALA A 367 -3.86 2.51 -26.03
C ALA A 367 -5.29 3.10 -25.89
N LYS A 368 -5.50 4.31 -26.41
CA LYS A 368 -6.84 4.82 -26.73
C LYS A 368 -7.41 3.94 -27.83
N GLY A 369 -8.43 3.14 -27.54
CA GLY A 369 -9.21 2.50 -28.61
C GLY A 369 -9.88 1.18 -28.30
N TRP A 370 -9.62 0.53 -27.16
CA TRP A 370 -10.10 -0.84 -26.96
C TRP A 370 -11.08 -1.08 -25.82
N THR A 371 -11.54 -0.02 -25.18
CA THR A 371 -12.63 -0.12 -24.21
C THR A 371 -13.81 0.64 -24.76
N SER A 372 -14.80 -0.15 -25.19
CA SER A 372 -16.08 0.30 -25.72
C SER A 372 -16.85 1.08 -24.63
N GLY A 373 -16.54 2.36 -24.45
CA GLY A 373 -17.42 3.47 -24.03
C GLY A 373 -18.41 3.34 -22.86
N LYS A 374 -18.47 2.26 -22.08
CA LYS A 374 -19.56 1.97 -21.12
C LYS A 374 -19.05 1.60 -19.72
N GLY A 375 -18.10 2.38 -19.22
CA GLY A 375 -17.57 2.30 -17.86
C GLY A 375 -18.22 3.28 -16.88
N PHE A 376 -17.68 3.42 -15.67
CA PHE A 376 -18.04 4.48 -14.73
C PHE A 376 -16.99 5.58 -14.78
N PHE A 377 -17.36 6.79 -15.25
CA PHE A 377 -16.42 7.88 -15.55
C PHE A 377 -15.30 7.48 -16.52
N GLY A 378 -15.64 6.63 -17.50
CA GLY A 378 -14.70 6.12 -18.50
C GLY A 378 -13.76 5.02 -17.98
N ILE A 379 -13.87 4.60 -16.73
CA ILE A 379 -13.15 3.42 -16.22
C ILE A 379 -13.99 2.17 -16.55
N PRO A 380 -13.48 1.22 -17.35
CA PRO A 380 -14.21 0.01 -17.71
C PRO A 380 -14.51 -0.86 -16.49
N ILE A 381 -15.74 -1.38 -16.43
CA ILE A 381 -16.14 -2.39 -15.45
C ILE A 381 -15.66 -3.74 -15.97
N THR A 382 -14.83 -4.41 -15.17
CA THR A 382 -14.25 -5.72 -15.51
C THR A 382 -14.72 -6.82 -14.58
N GLY A 383 -15.19 -6.45 -13.38
CA GLY A 383 -15.74 -7.35 -12.39
C GLY A 383 -17.16 -7.78 -12.74
N THR A 384 -17.54 -8.92 -12.18
CA THR A 384 -18.92 -9.44 -12.27
C THR A 384 -19.68 -9.23 -10.95
N ARG A 385 -19.00 -8.81 -9.89
CA ARG A 385 -19.53 -8.62 -8.53
C ARG A 385 -19.05 -7.27 -8.02
N VAL A 386 -19.75 -6.23 -8.44
CA VAL A 386 -19.27 -4.85 -8.40
C VAL A 386 -19.93 -4.07 -7.26
N VAL A 387 -19.16 -3.29 -6.52
CA VAL A 387 -19.70 -2.35 -5.52
C VAL A 387 -19.33 -0.92 -5.88
N PHE A 388 -20.33 -0.06 -5.98
CA PHE A 388 -20.13 1.39 -6.11
C PHE A 388 -20.21 2.01 -4.72
N VAL A 389 -19.20 2.78 -4.34
CA VAL A 389 -19.11 3.53 -3.08
C VAL A 389 -19.19 5.00 -3.43
N LEU A 390 -20.34 5.61 -3.18
CA LEU A 390 -20.70 6.94 -3.65
C LEU A 390 -20.72 7.93 -2.48
N ASP A 391 -19.87 8.96 -2.57
CA ASP A 391 -19.93 10.11 -1.70
C ASP A 391 -21.23 10.90 -1.93
N ILE A 392 -21.95 11.16 -0.85
CA ILE A 392 -23.15 11.99 -0.81
C ILE A 392 -23.01 13.14 0.20
N SER A 393 -21.76 13.52 0.52
CA SER A 393 -21.45 14.66 1.39
C SER A 393 -21.92 15.98 0.81
N GLY A 394 -22.08 17.01 1.65
CA GLY A 394 -22.63 18.31 1.23
C GLY A 394 -21.87 18.98 0.07
N SER A 395 -20.56 18.75 -0.05
CA SER A 395 -19.74 19.29 -1.15
C SER A 395 -20.12 18.74 -2.52
N MET A 396 -20.80 17.58 -2.58
CA MET A 396 -21.30 17.02 -3.83
C MET A 396 -22.44 17.85 -4.45
N ALA A 397 -23.05 18.78 -3.70
CA ALA A 397 -23.99 19.76 -4.26
C ALA A 397 -23.29 20.86 -5.06
N PHE A 398 -21.96 21.01 -4.93
CA PHE A 398 -21.24 22.06 -5.64
C PHE A 398 -21.24 21.80 -7.15
N PRO A 399 -21.17 22.87 -7.97
CA PRO A 399 -21.05 22.74 -9.42
C PRO A 399 -19.81 21.93 -9.82
N LEU A 400 -19.89 21.25 -10.97
CA LEU A 400 -18.72 20.63 -11.59
C LEU A 400 -17.66 21.68 -11.94
N PRO A 401 -16.36 21.41 -11.67
CA PRO A 401 -15.28 22.31 -12.08
C PRO A 401 -15.22 22.45 -13.61
N GLY A 402 -15.37 23.68 -14.11
CA GLY A 402 -15.28 24.00 -15.54
C GLY A 402 -16.58 23.84 -16.34
N GLY A 403 -17.73 23.66 -15.69
CA GLY A 403 -19.03 23.75 -16.34
C GLY A 403 -19.28 25.17 -16.87
N THR A 404 -19.78 25.30 -18.09
CA THR A 404 -20.29 26.56 -18.63
C THR A 404 -21.51 26.99 -17.83
N VAL A 405 -21.39 28.09 -17.10
CA VAL A 405 -22.56 28.76 -16.52
C VAL A 405 -23.34 29.34 -17.69
N ALA A 406 -24.58 28.89 -17.92
CA ALA A 406 -25.45 29.55 -18.88
C ALA A 406 -25.67 30.99 -18.39
N ARG A 407 -25.25 31.99 -19.17
CA ARG A 407 -25.57 33.40 -18.90
C ARG A 407 -27.08 33.57 -19.16
N GLY A 408 -27.83 33.85 -18.11
CA GLY A 408 -29.21 34.33 -18.23
C GLY A 408 -29.25 35.64 -19.02
N ARG A 409 -30.36 35.86 -19.75
CA ARG A 409 -30.60 37.01 -20.64
C ARG A 409 -30.74 38.35 -19.89
N ASP A 410 -30.70 38.30 -18.56
CA ASP A 410 -30.96 39.37 -17.59
C ASP A 410 -29.70 39.83 -16.84
N GLY A 411 -28.51 39.34 -17.21
CA GLY A 411 -27.24 39.76 -16.59
C GLY A 411 -27.06 39.31 -15.12
N ARG A 412 -28.08 38.68 -14.52
CA ARG A 412 -28.02 37.99 -13.23
C ARG A 412 -27.76 36.51 -13.53
N GLY A 413 -26.53 36.06 -13.33
CA GLY A 413 -26.19 34.65 -13.54
C GLY A 413 -27.07 33.75 -12.66
N SER A 414 -27.94 32.94 -13.27
CA SER A 414 -28.50 31.78 -12.57
C SER A 414 -27.32 30.87 -12.22
N GLY A 415 -27.10 30.58 -10.94
CA GLY A 415 -26.03 29.69 -10.46
C GLY A 415 -26.19 28.22 -10.85
N GLY A 416 -26.69 27.93 -12.06
CA GLY A 416 -27.06 26.60 -12.54
C GLY A 416 -26.01 25.99 -13.46
N GLY A 417 -25.05 25.28 -12.87
CA GLY A 417 -24.26 24.26 -13.57
C GLY A 417 -24.60 22.89 -13.03
N GLU A 418 -24.42 21.82 -13.81
CA GLU A 418 -24.57 20.43 -13.34
C GLU A 418 -23.76 20.23 -12.05
N SER A 419 -24.41 19.75 -10.98
CA SER A 419 -23.70 19.47 -9.73
C SER A 419 -22.85 18.21 -9.85
N ARG A 420 -21.86 18.06 -8.97
CA ARG A 420 -21.06 16.82 -8.89
C ARG A 420 -21.95 15.60 -8.63
N MET A 421 -23.00 15.77 -7.81
CA MET A 421 -23.99 14.74 -7.52
C MET A 421 -24.80 14.35 -8.76
N ASP A 422 -25.27 15.33 -9.55
CA ASP A 422 -26.05 15.05 -10.77
C ASP A 422 -25.22 14.25 -11.76
N ARG A 423 -23.97 14.66 -11.96
CA ARG A 423 -23.01 13.94 -12.81
C ARG A 423 -22.77 12.52 -12.30
N ALA A 424 -22.56 12.36 -10.99
CA ALA A 424 -22.32 11.05 -10.40
C ALA A 424 -23.52 10.12 -10.53
N LYS A 425 -24.75 10.63 -10.34
CA LYS A 425 -25.99 9.87 -10.59
C LYS A 425 -26.13 9.46 -12.05
N SER A 426 -25.86 10.39 -12.98
CA SER A 426 -25.94 10.14 -14.43
C SER A 426 -24.95 9.04 -14.87
N GLU A 427 -23.68 9.15 -14.46
CA GLU A 427 -22.64 8.16 -14.74
C GLU A 427 -22.95 6.80 -14.10
N LEU A 428 -23.48 6.79 -12.87
CA LEU A 428 -23.84 5.53 -12.20
C LEU A 428 -24.99 4.83 -12.93
N ARG A 429 -25.97 5.58 -13.45
CA ARG A 429 -27.05 5.01 -14.29
C ARG A 429 -26.48 4.39 -15.56
N GLY A 430 -25.58 5.09 -16.25
CA GLY A 430 -24.91 4.58 -17.45
C GLY A 430 -24.15 3.29 -17.18
N ALA A 431 -23.32 3.29 -16.14
CA ALA A 431 -22.55 2.15 -15.68
C ALA A 431 -23.42 0.95 -15.28
N VAL A 432 -24.47 1.16 -14.48
CA VAL A 432 -25.36 0.07 -14.05
C VAL A 432 -26.23 -0.44 -15.20
N LYS A 433 -26.59 0.42 -16.17
CA LYS A 433 -27.32 0.01 -17.37
C LYS A 433 -26.48 -0.96 -18.21
N SER A 434 -25.17 -0.74 -18.33
CA SER A 434 -24.26 -1.58 -19.13
C SER A 434 -23.89 -2.92 -18.48
N LEU A 435 -24.12 -3.08 -17.17
CA LEU A 435 -23.86 -4.35 -16.49
C LEU A 435 -24.66 -5.51 -17.12
N PRO A 436 -24.03 -6.65 -17.46
CA PRO A 436 -24.74 -7.80 -17.99
C PRO A 436 -25.60 -8.46 -16.91
N VAL A 437 -26.68 -9.15 -17.30
CA VAL A 437 -27.71 -9.64 -16.37
C VAL A 437 -27.22 -10.68 -15.36
N ASP A 438 -26.15 -11.41 -15.68
CA ASP A 438 -25.51 -12.41 -14.83
C ASP A 438 -24.58 -11.79 -13.77
N SER A 439 -24.21 -10.52 -13.94
CA SER A 439 -23.45 -9.77 -12.94
C SER A 439 -24.30 -9.42 -11.72
N LYS A 440 -23.63 -9.23 -10.58
CA LYS A 440 -24.24 -8.70 -9.36
C LYS A 440 -23.62 -7.37 -8.99
N PHE A 441 -24.43 -6.49 -8.41
CA PHE A 441 -23.95 -5.20 -7.95
C PHE A 441 -24.64 -4.74 -6.66
N ASN A 442 -24.04 -3.75 -6.01
CA ASN A 442 -24.68 -2.97 -4.96
C ASN A 442 -24.09 -1.55 -4.92
N VAL A 443 -24.79 -0.64 -4.24
CA VAL A 443 -24.34 0.74 -4.04
C VAL A 443 -24.32 1.05 -2.54
N ILE A 444 -23.21 1.62 -2.07
CA ILE A 444 -22.99 2.11 -0.72
C ILE A 444 -22.85 3.62 -0.82
N PHE A 445 -23.73 4.34 -0.15
CA PHE A 445 -23.66 5.79 -0.04
C PHE A 445 -22.98 6.14 1.28
N PHE A 446 -22.13 7.18 1.28
CA PHE A 446 -21.53 7.67 2.52
C PHE A 446 -21.56 9.20 2.60
N SER A 447 -21.80 9.70 3.81
CA SER A 447 -21.59 11.10 4.19
C SER A 447 -21.14 11.16 5.65
N GLY A 448 -21.99 11.59 6.59
CA GLY A 448 -21.73 11.49 8.04
C GLY A 448 -21.74 10.05 8.58
N GLY A 449 -22.28 9.12 7.80
CA GLY A 449 -22.28 7.67 8.05
C GLY A 449 -22.44 6.92 6.75
N THR A 450 -22.78 5.63 6.80
CA THR A 450 -22.94 4.79 5.61
C THR A 450 -24.36 4.24 5.47
N LYS A 451 -24.84 4.16 4.23
CA LYS A 451 -26.13 3.57 3.88
C LYS A 451 -25.99 2.69 2.64
N LYS A 452 -26.38 1.42 2.75
CA LYS A 452 -26.44 0.51 1.60
C LYS A 452 -27.79 0.61 0.91
N TRP A 453 -27.82 0.62 -0.42
CA TRP A 453 -29.06 0.49 -1.19
C TRP A 453 -29.75 -0.86 -0.90
N ARG A 454 -28.99 -1.95 -0.96
CA ARG A 454 -29.44 -3.30 -0.59
C ARG A 454 -28.55 -3.91 0.48
N LYS A 455 -29.09 -4.84 1.27
CA LYS A 455 -28.33 -5.55 2.32
C LYS A 455 -27.17 -6.38 1.75
N ARG A 456 -27.28 -6.84 0.50
CA ARG A 456 -26.32 -7.72 -0.21
C ARG A 456 -26.23 -7.32 -1.69
N LEU A 457 -25.26 -7.89 -2.40
CA LEU A 457 -25.19 -7.85 -3.86
C LEU A 457 -26.49 -8.41 -4.46
N VAL A 458 -27.05 -7.72 -5.46
CA VAL A 458 -28.23 -8.15 -6.21
C VAL A 458 -27.88 -8.32 -7.67
N GLN A 459 -28.54 -9.25 -8.34
CA GLN A 459 -28.35 -9.48 -9.77
C GLN A 459 -28.76 -8.25 -10.58
N ALA A 460 -28.04 -7.96 -11.68
CA ALA A 460 -28.29 -6.84 -12.58
C ALA A 460 -29.49 -7.06 -13.51
N THR A 461 -30.62 -7.49 -12.95
CA THR A 461 -31.90 -7.60 -13.66
C THR A 461 -32.47 -6.23 -13.95
N GLN A 462 -33.29 -6.11 -15.00
CA GLN A 462 -33.93 -4.85 -15.36
C GLN A 462 -34.78 -4.27 -14.21
N LYS A 463 -35.43 -5.14 -13.41
CA LYS A 463 -36.16 -4.78 -12.19
C LYS A 463 -35.24 -4.12 -11.15
N ASN A 464 -34.10 -4.73 -10.85
CA ASN A 464 -33.15 -4.18 -9.88
C ASN A 464 -32.49 -2.89 -10.38
N LYS A 465 -32.17 -2.79 -11.68
CA LYS A 465 -31.64 -1.56 -12.29
C LYS A 465 -32.63 -0.40 -12.14
N LYS A 466 -33.90 -0.59 -12.55
CA LYS A 466 -34.97 0.42 -12.37
C LYS A 466 -35.17 0.81 -10.90
N ALA A 467 -35.12 -0.16 -9.98
CA ALA A 467 -35.25 0.09 -8.56
C ALA A 467 -34.09 0.92 -7.98
N LEU A 468 -32.86 0.76 -8.49
CA LEU A 468 -31.75 1.65 -8.13
C LEU A 468 -32.01 3.07 -8.66
N PHE A 469 -32.45 3.21 -9.91
CA PHE A 469 -32.67 4.52 -10.54
C PHE A 469 -33.70 5.35 -9.77
N ALA A 470 -34.83 4.74 -9.39
CA ALA A 470 -35.83 5.38 -8.53
C ALA A 470 -35.29 5.72 -7.13
N TYR A 471 -34.35 4.93 -6.60
CA TYR A 471 -33.70 5.22 -5.32
C TYR A 471 -32.74 6.42 -5.43
N LEU A 472 -32.02 6.56 -6.54
CA LEU A 472 -31.09 7.68 -6.79
C LEU A 472 -31.79 9.04 -6.85
N GLU A 473 -33.05 9.11 -7.29
CA GLU A 473 -33.83 10.36 -7.25
C GLU A 473 -33.98 10.89 -5.81
N LYS A 474 -34.02 10.01 -4.82
CA LYS A 474 -34.24 10.37 -3.40
C LYS A 474 -32.96 10.77 -2.67
N ILE A 475 -31.80 10.63 -3.31
CA ILE A 475 -30.50 10.90 -2.69
C ILE A 475 -30.14 12.38 -2.86
N HIS A 476 -29.86 13.04 -1.75
CA HIS A 476 -29.48 14.44 -1.70
C HIS A 476 -28.16 14.60 -0.96
N PRO A 477 -27.24 15.47 -1.43
CA PRO A 477 -26.00 15.77 -0.73
C PRO A 477 -26.25 16.31 0.69
N ASN A 478 -25.57 15.78 1.70
CA ASN A 478 -25.62 16.29 3.07
C ASN A 478 -24.43 15.81 3.92
N GLY A 479 -24.12 16.51 5.01
CA GLY A 479 -23.18 16.04 6.02
C GLY A 479 -21.70 16.02 5.58
N GLY A 480 -20.86 15.41 6.43
CA GLY A 480 -19.42 15.25 6.21
C GLY A 480 -19.07 14.08 5.29
N THR A 481 -17.79 13.70 5.26
CA THR A 481 -17.22 12.71 4.33
C THR A 481 -16.59 11.54 5.11
N ALA A 482 -17.37 10.51 5.41
CA ALA A 482 -16.97 9.28 6.13
C ALA A 482 -16.40 8.20 5.18
N LEU A 483 -15.37 8.57 4.42
CA LEU A 483 -14.79 7.71 3.37
C LEU A 483 -14.26 6.38 3.93
N TYR A 484 -13.60 6.41 5.09
CA TYR A 484 -13.12 5.19 5.74
C TYR A 484 -14.25 4.20 6.01
N ASP A 485 -15.37 4.69 6.54
CA ASP A 485 -16.52 3.85 6.88
C ASP A 485 -17.20 3.29 5.63
N GLY A 486 -17.28 4.09 4.55
CA GLY A 486 -17.75 3.63 3.25
C GLY A 486 -16.92 2.47 2.69
N MET A 487 -15.59 2.62 2.72
CA MET A 487 -14.66 1.57 2.26
C MET A 487 -14.66 0.33 3.16
N LYS A 488 -14.78 0.54 4.48
CA LYS A 488 -14.95 -0.55 5.46
C LYS A 488 -16.19 -1.37 5.15
N GLU A 489 -17.32 -0.73 4.87
CA GLU A 489 -18.56 -1.42 4.52
C GLU A 489 -18.43 -2.16 3.18
N ALA A 490 -17.79 -1.54 2.18
CA ALA A 490 -17.59 -2.12 0.85
C ALA A 490 -16.73 -3.39 0.86
N LEU A 491 -15.61 -3.37 1.58
CA LEU A 491 -14.72 -4.51 1.71
C LEU A 491 -15.29 -5.59 2.65
N HIS A 492 -16.24 -5.23 3.52
CA HIS A 492 -16.97 -6.15 4.38
C HIS A 492 -18.33 -6.63 3.83
N VAL A 493 -18.67 -6.35 2.55
CA VAL A 493 -19.95 -6.82 1.96
C VAL A 493 -20.04 -8.35 2.05
N LYS A 494 -20.80 -8.83 3.03
CA LYS A 494 -20.99 -10.25 3.32
C LYS A 494 -21.86 -10.90 2.24
N GLU A 495 -21.28 -11.68 1.32
CA GLU A 495 -22.03 -12.71 0.61
C GLU A 495 -21.82 -14.03 1.39
N LEU A 496 -22.94 -14.62 1.86
CA LEU A 496 -23.08 -15.86 2.64
C LEU A 496 -21.76 -16.54 3.08
N ARG A 497 -21.41 -16.44 4.38
CA ARG A 497 -20.45 -17.38 4.98
C ARG A 497 -21.07 -18.78 4.90
N ARG A 498 -20.76 -19.55 3.87
CA ARG A 498 -20.79 -21.01 4.00
C ARG A 498 -19.62 -21.39 4.90
N ARG A 499 -19.86 -22.32 5.82
CA ARG A 499 -18.84 -22.84 6.74
C ARG A 499 -17.65 -23.33 5.88
N GLY A 500 -16.49 -22.65 5.98
CA GLY A 500 -15.29 -22.94 5.18
C GLY A 500 -14.77 -21.82 4.25
N ASP A 501 -15.54 -20.78 3.95
CA ASP A 501 -15.03 -19.67 3.09
C ASP A 501 -14.09 -18.73 3.87
N ARG A 502 -12.83 -18.59 3.40
CA ARG A 502 -11.82 -17.68 3.98
C ARG A 502 -12.15 -16.18 3.81
N TYR A 503 -12.86 -15.81 2.75
CA TYR A 503 -13.29 -14.44 2.49
C TYR A 503 -14.81 -14.34 2.51
N SER A 504 -15.34 -13.41 3.32
CA SER A 504 -16.79 -13.21 3.44
C SER A 504 -17.42 -12.43 2.28
N SER A 505 -16.60 -11.83 1.41
CA SER A 505 -17.05 -11.03 0.27
C SER A 505 -16.71 -11.76 -1.02
N SER A 506 -17.67 -11.82 -1.95
CA SER A 506 -17.43 -12.27 -3.32
C SER A 506 -17.00 -11.13 -4.23
N VAL A 507 -17.01 -9.88 -3.75
CA VAL A 507 -16.73 -8.69 -4.56
C VAL A 507 -15.38 -8.84 -5.23
N ASP A 508 -15.33 -8.56 -6.53
CA ASP A 508 -14.10 -8.59 -7.33
C ASP A 508 -13.70 -7.18 -7.79
N GLU A 509 -14.61 -6.21 -7.80
CA GLU A 509 -14.33 -4.82 -8.18
C GLU A 509 -15.12 -3.79 -7.35
N ILE A 510 -14.45 -2.72 -6.93
CA ILE A 510 -15.02 -1.57 -6.24
C ILE A 510 -14.74 -0.30 -7.04
N PHE A 511 -15.74 0.59 -7.13
CA PHE A 511 -15.57 1.96 -7.61
C PHE A 511 -15.88 2.93 -6.48
N LEU A 512 -14.89 3.68 -6.00
CA LEU A 512 -15.07 4.76 -5.05
C LEU A 512 -15.15 6.10 -5.80
N LEU A 513 -16.22 6.86 -5.58
CA LEU A 513 -16.34 8.24 -6.05
C LEU A 513 -16.42 9.17 -4.84
N SER A 514 -15.57 10.19 -4.81
CA SER A 514 -15.49 11.20 -3.74
C SER A 514 -15.06 12.54 -4.33
N ASP A 515 -15.53 13.64 -3.75
CA ASP A 515 -15.10 15.00 -4.12
C ASP A 515 -14.16 15.65 -3.09
N GLY A 516 -13.90 14.96 -1.99
CA GLY A 516 -13.16 15.51 -0.87
C GLY A 516 -12.32 14.50 -0.08
N MET A 517 -11.64 15.05 0.92
CA MET A 517 -10.89 14.31 1.93
C MET A 517 -11.82 13.84 3.06
N PRO A 518 -11.46 12.77 3.79
CA PRO A 518 -12.20 12.37 4.98
C PRO A 518 -12.32 13.53 5.98
N SER A 519 -13.54 13.82 6.42
CA SER A 519 -13.82 14.91 7.38
C SER A 519 -14.52 14.46 8.66
N VAL A 520 -15.18 13.29 8.62
CA VAL A 520 -15.84 12.64 9.76
C VAL A 520 -15.66 11.11 9.66
N GLY A 521 -16.06 10.36 10.69
CA GLY A 521 -15.96 8.90 10.73
C GLY A 521 -14.87 8.36 11.66
N GLU A 522 -14.66 7.04 11.65
CA GLU A 522 -13.75 6.37 12.61
C GLU A 522 -12.26 6.74 12.41
N ILE A 523 -11.82 6.93 11.15
CA ILE A 523 -10.43 7.26 10.82
C ILE A 523 -10.40 8.39 9.79
N LEU A 524 -9.67 9.46 10.12
CA LEU A 524 -9.50 10.63 9.24
C LEU A 524 -8.12 10.68 8.56
N ASP A 525 -7.07 10.13 9.19
CA ASP A 525 -5.70 10.14 8.65
C ASP A 525 -5.63 9.39 7.30
N PRO A 526 -5.34 10.06 6.17
CA PRO A 526 -5.34 9.43 4.85
C PRO A 526 -4.37 8.25 4.76
N GLN A 527 -3.20 8.36 5.38
CA GLN A 527 -2.22 7.28 5.39
C GLN A 527 -2.73 6.07 6.19
N ALA A 528 -3.44 6.30 7.30
CA ALA A 528 -4.08 5.22 8.06
C ALA A 528 -5.18 4.53 7.25
N ILE A 529 -5.99 5.29 6.49
CA ILE A 529 -7.02 4.71 5.62
C ILE A 529 -6.38 3.83 4.54
N LEU A 530 -5.34 4.31 3.85
CA LEU A 530 -4.60 3.52 2.86
C LEU A 530 -4.06 2.23 3.48
N ASP A 531 -3.44 2.31 4.65
CA ASP A 531 -2.89 1.13 5.33
C ASP A 531 -3.97 0.11 5.71
N ARG A 532 -5.14 0.56 6.15
CA ARG A 532 -6.27 -0.33 6.48
C ARG A 532 -6.86 -1.00 5.25
N ILE A 533 -7.05 -0.25 4.17
CA ILE A 533 -7.54 -0.79 2.89
C ILE A 533 -6.54 -1.81 2.34
N ARG A 534 -5.24 -1.50 2.40
CA ARG A 534 -4.18 -2.43 1.99
C ARG A 534 -4.25 -3.74 2.79
N ASP A 535 -4.42 -3.66 4.11
CA ASP A 535 -4.53 -4.83 4.98
C ASP A 535 -5.77 -5.67 4.67
N TRP A 536 -6.93 -5.03 4.48
CA TRP A 536 -8.17 -5.73 4.15
C TRP A 536 -8.13 -6.38 2.77
N ASN A 537 -7.42 -5.74 1.82
CA ASN A 537 -7.36 -6.22 0.45
C ASN A 537 -6.17 -7.14 0.15
N LEU A 538 -5.26 -7.39 1.12
CA LEU A 538 -4.00 -8.09 0.88
C LEU A 538 -4.17 -9.48 0.30
N GLY A 539 -5.22 -10.21 0.65
CA GLY A 539 -5.56 -11.48 0.00
C GLY A 539 -6.95 -11.51 -0.65
N ALA A 540 -7.75 -10.45 -0.48
CA ALA A 540 -9.06 -10.36 -1.12
C ALA A 540 -8.95 -10.03 -2.62
N ASN A 541 -7.85 -9.36 -3.03
CA ASN A 541 -7.55 -9.01 -4.42
C ASN A 541 -8.70 -8.32 -5.16
N VAL A 542 -9.47 -7.51 -4.43
CA VAL A 542 -10.50 -6.65 -5.01
C VAL A 542 -9.83 -5.54 -5.79
N ARG A 543 -10.20 -5.36 -7.05
CA ARG A 543 -9.77 -4.21 -7.85
C ARG A 543 -10.47 -2.96 -7.31
N ILE A 544 -9.73 -1.96 -6.82
CA ILE A 544 -10.33 -0.73 -6.28
C ILE A 544 -10.03 0.43 -7.21
N ASN A 545 -11.04 0.88 -7.95
CA ASN A 545 -10.98 2.07 -8.79
C ASN A 545 -11.42 3.29 -7.98
N THR A 546 -10.81 4.45 -8.23
CA THR A 546 -11.16 5.69 -7.53
C THR A 546 -11.40 6.83 -8.51
N ILE A 547 -12.45 7.60 -8.27
CA ILE A 547 -12.85 8.76 -9.07
C ILE A 547 -12.90 9.98 -8.14
N PHE A 548 -12.03 10.95 -8.40
CA PHE A 548 -12.05 12.25 -7.73
C PHE A 548 -12.81 13.25 -8.60
N VAL A 549 -13.91 13.79 -8.09
CA VAL A 549 -14.76 14.76 -8.82
C VAL A 549 -14.70 16.11 -8.12
N GLY A 550 -13.79 17.01 -8.51
CA GLY A 550 -13.67 18.30 -7.82
C GLY A 550 -12.36 19.04 -8.10
N ASP A 551 -12.23 20.24 -7.52
CA ASP A 551 -10.98 21.01 -7.53
C ASP A 551 -10.15 20.66 -6.29
N THR A 552 -8.93 20.14 -6.51
CA THR A 552 -7.94 19.84 -5.48
C THR A 552 -7.70 21.02 -4.53
N ARG A 553 -7.69 22.27 -5.04
CA ARG A 553 -7.46 23.48 -4.21
C ARG A 553 -8.62 23.74 -3.26
N MET A 554 -9.87 23.55 -3.71
CA MET A 554 -11.03 23.68 -2.83
C MET A 554 -11.07 22.55 -1.80
N ALA A 555 -10.81 21.30 -2.22
CA ALA A 555 -10.79 20.16 -1.32
C ALA A 555 -9.73 20.29 -0.21
N ARG A 556 -8.59 20.96 -0.48
CA ARG A 556 -7.59 21.27 0.55
C ARG A 556 -8.11 22.19 1.66
N ARG A 557 -9.09 23.06 1.39
CA ARG A 557 -9.66 23.97 2.40
C ARG A 557 -10.43 23.23 3.50
N PHE A 558 -10.93 22.04 3.18
CA PHE A 558 -11.67 21.18 4.10
C PHE A 558 -10.78 20.08 4.72
N MET A 559 -9.46 20.14 4.52
CA MET A 559 -8.55 19.18 5.14
C MET A 559 -8.46 19.40 6.64
N PRO A 560 -8.65 18.37 7.47
CA PRO A 560 -8.35 18.48 8.89
C PRO A 560 -6.87 18.82 9.08
N GLN A 561 -6.57 19.75 9.99
CA GLN A 561 -5.18 20.04 10.38
C GLN A 561 -4.54 18.74 10.91
N GLY A 562 -3.40 18.34 10.33
CA GLY A 562 -2.69 17.09 10.69
C GLY A 562 -2.72 15.95 9.66
N GLY A 563 -3.42 16.11 8.52
CA GLY A 563 -3.52 15.09 7.45
C GLY A 563 -2.25 14.79 6.63
N GLY A 564 -1.05 14.99 7.19
CA GLY A 564 0.24 14.64 6.57
C GLY A 564 0.55 15.33 5.23
N GLY A 565 -0.19 16.39 4.87
CA GLY A 565 -0.02 17.14 3.62
C GLY A 565 -0.44 16.39 2.35
N MET A 566 -1.08 15.22 2.45
CA MET A 566 -1.51 14.44 1.28
C MET A 566 -2.82 14.99 0.70
N GLY A 567 -2.76 15.57 -0.50
CA GLY A 567 -3.96 16.02 -1.22
C GLY A 567 -4.87 14.87 -1.68
N PRO A 568 -6.15 15.15 -1.98
CA PRO A 568 -7.16 14.15 -2.34
C PRO A 568 -6.83 13.35 -3.61
N ASP A 569 -6.30 14.01 -4.63
CA ASP A 569 -5.84 13.41 -5.87
C ASP A 569 -4.72 12.38 -5.61
N ARG A 570 -3.74 12.74 -4.79
CA ARG A 570 -2.65 11.82 -4.41
C ARG A 570 -3.17 10.67 -3.53
N PHE A 571 -4.06 10.97 -2.58
CA PHE A 571 -4.65 9.97 -1.70
C PHE A 571 -5.45 8.92 -2.48
N MET A 572 -6.41 9.35 -3.30
CA MET A 572 -7.24 8.45 -4.11
C MET A 572 -6.40 7.75 -5.20
N GLY A 573 -5.47 8.46 -5.84
CA GLY A 573 -4.53 7.89 -6.79
C GLY A 573 -3.69 6.76 -6.21
N ARG A 574 -3.14 6.95 -5.00
CA ARG A 574 -2.43 5.88 -4.27
C ARG A 574 -3.36 4.73 -3.92
N MET A 575 -4.59 5.01 -3.46
CA MET A 575 -5.56 3.96 -3.13
C MET A 575 -5.83 3.06 -4.33
N ALA A 576 -6.05 3.62 -5.53
CA ALA A 576 -6.26 2.83 -6.73
C ALA A 576 -5.01 2.04 -7.12
N LYS A 577 -3.85 2.69 -7.18
CA LYS A 577 -2.58 2.07 -7.57
C LYS A 577 -2.19 0.90 -6.66
N GLU A 578 -2.35 1.05 -5.34
CA GLU A 578 -2.02 0.00 -4.37
C GLU A 578 -2.97 -1.21 -4.43
N ASN A 579 -4.11 -1.07 -5.12
CA ASN A 579 -5.17 -2.08 -5.22
C ASN A 579 -5.52 -2.43 -6.67
N ASP A 580 -4.53 -2.32 -7.56
CA ASP A 580 -4.58 -2.82 -8.94
C ASP A 580 -5.74 -2.22 -9.78
N GLY A 581 -6.23 -1.04 -9.37
CA GLY A 581 -7.31 -0.29 -10.00
C GLY A 581 -6.84 0.99 -10.69
N VAL A 582 -7.80 1.75 -11.22
CA VAL A 582 -7.55 2.97 -12.00
C VAL A 582 -8.03 4.19 -11.22
N PHE A 583 -7.25 5.27 -11.31
CA PHE A 583 -7.61 6.58 -10.78
C PHE A 583 -8.08 7.49 -11.92
N LYS A 584 -9.20 8.18 -11.72
CA LYS A 584 -9.68 9.21 -12.63
C LYS A 584 -9.95 10.51 -11.86
N LYS A 585 -9.36 11.61 -12.32
CA LYS A 585 -9.75 12.97 -11.92
C LYS A 585 -10.76 13.53 -12.92
N VAL A 586 -11.81 14.16 -12.40
CA VAL A 586 -12.90 14.79 -13.18
C VAL A 586 -12.97 16.26 -12.76
N GLY A 587 -12.76 17.16 -13.72
CA GLY A 587 -12.50 18.58 -13.48
C GLY A 587 -11.03 18.96 -13.74
N ARG A 588 -10.74 20.27 -13.84
CA ARG A 588 -9.37 20.78 -14.09
C ARG A 588 -8.39 20.43 -12.96
#